data_AF-A0A248LN20-F1
#
_entry.id   AF-A0A248LN20-F1
#
_cell.length_a   1.000
_cell.length_b   1.000
_cell.length_c   1.000
_cell.angle_alpha   90.00
_cell.angle_beta   90.00
_cell.angle_gamma   90.00
#
_symmetry.space_group_name_H-M   'P 1'
#
loop_
_entity.id
_entity.type
_entity.pdbx_description
1 polymer ?
#
loop_
_entity_poly.entity_id
_entity_poly.type
_entity_poly.pdbx_seq_one_letter_code
_entity_poly.pdbx_strand_id
1 'polypeptide(L)'
;MNLEFELQTLINALLLVSASYLAAQWWRQNRFVKASVRGIDPVGEAEVFLFQGKVKEAIRVLKGALEDEPDDLSIKVALLRAYGEAGQAERYDQLAKQVAGKLKHESIWEQIKKTGKLISPKNKLYE
;
A
#
# COMPACT_ATOMS: atom_id res chain seq x y z
N MET A 1 32.74 38.70 -26.77
CA MET A 1 31.84 37.99 -25.84
C MET A 1 30.58 37.66 -26.63
N ASN A 2 30.25 36.37 -26.78
CA ASN A 2 29.22 35.95 -27.75
C ASN A 2 27.84 36.00 -27.09
N LEU A 3 27.03 37.02 -27.42
CA LEU A 3 25.75 37.30 -26.77
C LEU A 3 24.78 36.12 -26.85
N GLU A 4 24.82 35.34 -27.94
CA GLU A 4 24.00 34.14 -28.10
C GLU A 4 24.39 33.02 -27.12
N PHE A 5 25.68 32.88 -26.80
CA PHE A 5 26.15 31.89 -25.83
C PHE A 5 25.69 32.24 -24.42
N GLU A 6 25.77 33.51 -24.04
CA GLU A 6 25.23 34.02 -22.76
C GLU A 6 23.71 33.84 -22.69
N LEU A 7 22.98 34.13 -23.77
CA LEU A 7 21.52 33.95 -23.79
C LEU A 7 21.13 32.46 -23.64
N GLN A 8 21.82 31.57 -24.36
CA GLN A 8 21.57 30.13 -24.28
C GLN A 8 21.88 29.56 -22.89
N THR A 9 22.95 30.02 -22.25
CA THR A 9 23.30 29.56 -20.89
C THR A 9 22.28 30.04 -19.86
N LEU A 10 21.78 31.27 -19.96
CA LEU A 10 20.70 31.78 -19.11
C LEU A 10 19.38 31.03 -19.31
N ILE A 11 19.02 30.71 -20.57
CA ILE A 11 17.84 29.90 -20.89
C ILE A 11 17.98 28.49 -20.27
N ASN A 12 19.13 27.84 -20.46
CA ASN A 12 19.40 26.51 -19.90
C ASN A 12 19.34 26.52 -18.37
N ALA A 13 19.91 27.55 -17.72
CA ALA A 13 19.86 27.70 -16.27
C ALA A 13 18.43 27.87 -15.76
N LEU A 14 17.61 28.69 -16.41
CA LEU A 14 16.20 28.89 -16.07
C LEU A 14 15.39 27.59 -16.24
N LEU A 15 15.64 26.84 -17.31
CA LEU A 15 15.02 25.54 -17.55
C LEU A 15 15.41 24.51 -16.48
N LEU A 16 16.67 24.46 -16.05
CA LEU A 16 17.12 23.56 -14.99
C LEU A 16 16.48 23.89 -13.64
N VAL A 17 16.42 25.18 -13.27
CA VAL A 17 15.79 25.62 -12.02
C VAL A 17 14.29 25.30 -12.02
N SER A 18 13.59 25.60 -13.10
CA SER A 18 12.16 25.33 -13.23
C SER A 18 11.85 23.82 -13.26
N ALA A 19 12.63 23.02 -13.98
CA ALA A 19 12.50 21.57 -13.97
C ALA A 19 12.75 20.97 -12.58
N SER A 20 13.78 21.46 -11.89
CA SER A 20 14.08 21.03 -10.51
C SER A 20 12.95 21.39 -9.54
N TYR A 21 12.39 22.59 -9.66
CA TYR A 21 11.24 23.03 -8.87
C TYR A 21 10.01 22.15 -9.12
N LEU A 22 9.67 21.90 -10.38
CA LEU A 22 8.53 21.05 -10.74
C LEU A 22 8.73 19.61 -10.28
N ALA A 23 9.94 19.07 -10.39
CA ALA A 23 10.28 17.74 -9.88
C ALA A 23 10.12 17.65 -8.35
N ALA A 24 10.64 18.64 -7.62
CA ALA A 24 10.49 18.70 -6.16
C ALA A 24 9.03 18.86 -5.74
N GLN A 25 8.27 19.68 -6.45
CA GLN A 25 6.84 19.87 -6.21
C GLN A 25 6.05 18.58 -6.47
N TRP A 26 6.36 17.88 -7.56
CA TRP A 26 5.76 16.60 -7.91
C TRP A 26 6.09 15.52 -6.87
N TRP A 27 7.35 15.45 -6.42
CA TRP A 27 7.76 14.58 -5.32
C TRP A 27 6.95 14.86 -4.05
N ARG A 28 6.73 16.14 -3.71
CA ARG A 28 5.96 16.54 -2.53
C ARG A 28 4.50 16.10 -2.61
N GLN A 29 3.90 16.17 -3.81
CA GLN A 29 2.50 15.77 -4.04
C GLN A 29 2.32 14.24 -4.01
N ASN A 30 3.30 13.48 -4.52
CA ASN A 30 3.21 12.02 -4.58
C ASN A 30 3.88 11.30 -3.39
N ARG A 31 4.32 12.04 -2.38
CA ARG A 31 4.98 11.46 -1.21
C ARG A 31 3.97 10.72 -0.33
N PHE A 32 4.06 9.40 -0.29
CA PHE A 32 3.39 8.60 0.71
C PHE A 32 4.07 8.82 2.08
N VAL A 33 3.29 9.16 3.09
CA VAL A 33 3.74 9.26 4.49
C VAL A 33 3.07 8.15 5.27
N LYS A 34 3.88 7.27 5.89
CA LYS A 34 3.39 6.14 6.69
C LYS A 34 2.45 6.61 7.80
N ALA A 35 1.50 5.77 8.18
CA ALA A 35 0.55 6.07 9.25
C ALA A 35 1.25 6.25 10.61
N SER A 36 2.27 5.41 10.89
CA SER A 36 3.12 5.46 12.09
C SER A 36 3.76 6.84 12.28
N VAL A 37 4.35 7.41 11.23
CA VAL A 37 4.96 8.75 11.24
C VAL A 37 3.94 9.86 11.51
N ARG A 38 2.67 9.63 11.16
CA ARG A 38 1.57 10.57 11.42
C ARG A 38 0.91 10.36 12.79
N GLY A 39 1.34 9.37 13.57
CA GLY A 39 0.71 9.01 14.85
C GLY A 39 -0.69 8.42 14.69
N ILE A 40 -0.98 7.81 13.53
CA ILE A 40 -2.29 7.24 13.20
C ILE A 40 -2.16 5.72 13.19
N ASP A 41 -3.12 5.02 13.79
CA ASP A 41 -3.21 3.56 13.71
C ASP A 41 -3.43 3.12 12.25
N PRO A 42 -2.51 2.35 11.65
CA PRO A 42 -2.61 1.92 10.27
C PRO A 42 -3.81 1.02 10.00
N VAL A 43 -4.24 0.22 10.98
CA VAL A 43 -5.40 -0.67 10.81
C VAL A 43 -6.67 0.15 10.70
N GLY A 44 -6.92 1.03 11.68
CA GLY A 44 -8.07 1.94 11.68
C GLY A 44 -8.11 2.85 10.44
N GLU A 45 -6.97 3.38 9.99
CA GLU A 45 -6.93 4.18 8.76
C GLU A 45 -7.27 3.36 7.51
N ALA A 46 -6.72 2.15 7.39
CA ALA A 46 -7.02 1.27 6.27
C ALA A 46 -8.50 0.86 6.23
N GLU A 47 -9.10 0.60 7.39
CA GLU A 47 -10.52 0.30 7.54
C GLU A 47 -11.42 1.44 7.03
N VAL A 48 -11.07 2.68 7.36
CA VAL A 48 -11.74 3.87 6.82
C VAL A 48 -11.60 3.95 5.30
N PHE A 49 -10.43 3.62 4.75
CA PHE A 49 -10.24 3.57 3.29
C PHE A 49 -11.07 2.48 2.63
N LEU A 50 -11.15 1.27 3.21
CA LEU A 50 -11.99 0.18 2.70
C LEU A 50 -13.47 0.57 2.71
N PHE A 51 -13.96 1.19 3.78
CA PHE A 51 -15.33 1.71 3.85
C PHE A 51 -15.64 2.72 2.74
N GLN A 52 -14.65 3.53 2.34
CA GLN A 52 -14.76 4.49 1.23
C GLN A 52 -14.53 3.86 -0.16
N GLY A 53 -14.30 2.54 -0.25
CA GLY A 53 -13.95 1.86 -1.51
C GLY A 53 -12.54 2.18 -2.03
N LYS A 54 -11.70 2.83 -1.21
CA LYS A 54 -10.31 3.22 -1.53
C LYS A 54 -9.34 2.09 -1.23
N VAL A 55 -9.55 0.94 -1.88
CA VAL A 55 -8.85 -0.31 -1.56
C VAL A 55 -7.33 -0.20 -1.84
N LYS A 56 -6.92 0.56 -2.87
CA LYS A 56 -5.49 0.74 -3.19
C LYS A 56 -4.76 1.51 -2.10
N GLU A 57 -5.40 2.52 -1.52
CA GLU A 57 -4.89 3.33 -0.41
C GLU A 57 -4.78 2.50 0.86
N ALA A 58 -5.81 1.69 1.18
CA ALA A 58 -5.79 0.75 2.31
C ALA A 58 -4.60 -0.22 2.23
N ILE A 59 -4.40 -0.86 1.07
CA ILE A 59 -3.26 -1.77 0.84
C ILE A 59 -1.94 -1.03 1.04
N ARG A 60 -1.82 0.22 0.57
CA ARG A 60 -0.60 1.01 0.71
C ARG A 60 -0.28 1.31 2.17
N VAL A 61 -1.28 1.72 2.96
CA VAL A 61 -1.13 1.98 4.40
C VAL A 61 -0.63 0.72 5.12
N LEU A 62 -1.32 -0.40 4.91
CA LEU A 62 -1.02 -1.66 5.61
C LEU A 62 0.35 -2.22 5.23
N LYS A 63 0.74 -2.14 3.94
CA LYS A 63 2.10 -2.52 3.52
C LYS A 63 3.16 -1.64 4.15
N GLY A 64 2.94 -0.32 4.18
CA GLY A 64 3.86 0.61 4.83
C GLY A 64 4.03 0.33 6.32
N ALA A 65 2.98 -0.13 6.99
CA ALA A 65 3.01 -0.53 8.39
C ALA A 65 3.77 -1.85 8.61
N LEU A 66 3.60 -2.84 7.72
CA LEU A 66 4.36 -4.11 7.79
C LEU A 66 5.87 -3.95 7.53
N GLU A 67 6.31 -2.84 6.92
CA GLU A 67 7.74 -2.53 6.85
C GLU A 67 8.34 -2.23 8.24
N ASP A 68 7.53 -1.66 9.14
CA ASP A 68 7.95 -1.33 10.50
C ASP A 68 7.67 -2.51 11.46
N GLU A 69 6.52 -3.18 11.30
CA GLU A 69 6.04 -4.26 12.16
C GLU A 69 5.66 -5.52 11.34
N PRO A 70 6.65 -6.27 10.82
CA PRO A 70 6.41 -7.33 9.84
C PRO A 70 5.65 -8.55 10.38
N ASP A 71 5.54 -8.71 11.70
CA ASP A 71 4.90 -9.85 12.34
C ASP A 71 3.53 -9.54 12.97
N ASP A 72 3.09 -8.30 12.90
CA ASP A 72 1.80 -7.89 13.43
C ASP A 72 0.64 -8.61 12.71
N LEU A 73 -0.12 -9.39 13.47
CA LEU A 73 -1.23 -10.17 12.93
C LEU A 73 -2.45 -9.30 12.59
N SER A 74 -2.69 -8.22 13.33
CA SER A 74 -3.81 -7.30 13.08
C SER A 74 -3.65 -6.65 11.70
N ILE A 75 -2.45 -6.14 11.41
CA ILE A 75 -2.12 -5.53 10.11
C ILE A 75 -2.24 -6.58 8.97
N LYS A 76 -1.76 -7.81 9.19
CA LYS A 76 -1.89 -8.88 8.19
C LYS A 76 -3.34 -9.28 7.93
N VAL A 77 -4.19 -9.33 8.97
CA VAL A 77 -5.63 -9.63 8.81
C VAL A 77 -6.35 -8.52 8.05
N ALA A 78 -6.08 -7.26 8.38
CA ALA A 78 -6.61 -6.12 7.62
C ALA A 78 -6.13 -6.14 6.17
N LEU A 79 -4.88 -6.55 5.92
CA LEU A 79 -4.33 -6.65 4.57
C LEU A 79 -4.95 -7.81 3.78
N LEU A 80 -5.26 -8.93 4.42
CA LEU A 80 -6.06 -9.99 3.81
C LEU A 80 -7.42 -9.46 3.37
N ARG A 81 -8.14 -8.74 4.25
CA ARG A 81 -9.41 -8.14 3.87
C ARG A 81 -9.26 -7.22 2.66
N ALA A 82 -8.27 -6.33 2.66
CA ALA A 82 -8.03 -5.42 1.55
C ALA A 82 -7.68 -6.16 0.24
N TYR A 83 -6.91 -7.24 0.28
CA TYR A 83 -6.65 -8.07 -0.89
C TYR A 83 -7.90 -8.80 -1.39
N GLY A 84 -8.77 -9.24 -0.47
CA GLY A 84 -10.05 -9.86 -0.78
C GLY A 84 -10.97 -8.88 -1.53
N GLU A 85 -11.13 -7.66 -1.02
CA GLU A 85 -11.91 -6.61 -1.69
C GLU A 85 -11.32 -6.21 -3.05
N ALA A 86 -9.99 -6.25 -3.19
CA ALA A 86 -9.32 -5.98 -4.46
C ALA A 86 -9.34 -7.15 -5.46
N GLY A 87 -9.84 -8.33 -5.07
CA GLY A 87 -9.77 -9.55 -5.90
C GLY A 87 -8.35 -10.04 -6.17
N GLN A 88 -7.37 -9.65 -5.34
CA GLN A 88 -5.95 -10.03 -5.53
C GLN A 88 -5.67 -11.43 -4.96
N ALA A 89 -6.22 -12.46 -5.61
CA ALA A 89 -6.20 -13.85 -5.14
C ALA A 89 -4.79 -14.39 -4.83
N GLU A 90 -3.80 -14.14 -5.70
CA GLU A 90 -2.43 -14.63 -5.48
C GLU A 90 -1.82 -14.05 -4.19
N ARG A 91 -1.95 -12.73 -3.97
CA ARG A 91 -1.41 -12.08 -2.78
C ARG A 91 -2.18 -12.48 -1.52
N TYR A 92 -3.49 -12.66 -1.65
CA TYR A 92 -4.32 -13.17 -0.60
C TYR A 92 -3.87 -14.57 -0.17
N ASP A 93 -3.68 -15.48 -1.13
CA ASP A 93 -3.25 -16.87 -0.89
C ASP A 93 -1.88 -16.96 -0.22
N GLN A 94 -0.92 -16.14 -0.68
CA GLN A 94 0.41 -16.06 -0.07
C GLN A 94 0.34 -15.60 1.38
N LEU A 95 -0.41 -14.55 1.67
CA LEU A 95 -0.53 -14.01 3.02
C LEU A 95 -1.35 -14.93 3.94
N ALA A 96 -2.42 -15.54 3.43
CA ALA A 96 -3.26 -16.47 4.16
C ALA A 96 -2.43 -17.68 4.61
N LYS A 97 -1.56 -18.21 3.74
CA LYS A 97 -0.64 -19.30 4.07
C LYS A 97 0.32 -18.92 5.21
N GLN A 98 0.82 -17.69 5.23
CA GLN A 98 1.73 -17.21 6.28
C GLN A 98 1.04 -17.11 7.64
N VAL A 99 -0.20 -16.64 7.69
CA VAL A 99 -0.93 -16.45 8.95
C VAL A 99 -1.67 -17.70 9.43
N ALA A 100 -1.90 -18.67 8.54
CA ALA A 100 -2.65 -19.90 8.84
C ALA A 100 -2.16 -20.62 10.10
N GLY A 101 -0.84 -20.72 10.30
CA GLY A 101 -0.27 -21.38 11.47
C GLY A 101 -0.69 -20.75 12.81
N LYS A 102 -0.93 -19.44 12.82
CA LYS A 102 -1.35 -18.68 14.01
C LYS A 102 -2.87 -18.51 14.11
N LEU A 103 -3.57 -18.44 12.98
CA LEU A 103 -4.99 -18.07 12.94
C LEU A 103 -5.94 -19.25 12.72
N LYS A 104 -5.49 -20.44 12.29
CA LYS A 104 -6.39 -21.56 11.91
C LYS A 104 -7.43 -21.99 12.97
N HIS A 105 -7.19 -21.68 14.24
CA HIS A 105 -8.08 -22.00 15.37
C HIS A 105 -8.86 -20.80 15.88
N GLU A 106 -8.63 -19.61 15.31
CA GLU A 106 -9.30 -18.37 15.63
C GLU A 106 -10.58 -18.20 14.80
N SER A 107 -11.59 -17.53 15.36
CA SER A 107 -12.87 -17.30 14.69
C SER A 107 -12.73 -16.54 13.36
N ILE A 108 -11.73 -15.65 13.28
CA ILE A 108 -11.44 -14.86 12.07
C ILE A 108 -11.04 -15.74 10.87
N TRP A 109 -10.50 -16.93 11.10
CA TRP A 109 -10.07 -17.83 10.03
C TRP A 109 -11.23 -18.31 9.17
N GLU A 110 -12.43 -18.48 9.74
CA GLU A 110 -13.61 -18.85 8.96
C GLU A 110 -13.97 -17.77 7.93
N GLN A 111 -13.83 -16.50 8.30
CA GLN A 111 -14.01 -15.38 7.37
C GLN A 111 -12.92 -15.36 6.30
N ILE A 112 -11.67 -15.65 6.67
CA ILE A 112 -10.56 -15.77 5.71
C ILE A 112 -10.83 -16.89 4.70
N LYS A 113 -11.24 -18.08 5.17
CA LYS A 113 -11.61 -19.19 4.28
C LYS A 113 -12.78 -18.81 3.37
N LYS A 114 -13.82 -18.16 3.89
CA LYS A 114 -14.98 -17.74 3.10
C LYS A 114 -14.56 -16.81 1.95
N THR A 115 -13.78 -15.77 2.24
CA THR A 115 -13.25 -14.86 1.21
C THR A 115 -12.31 -15.59 0.25
N GLY A 116 -11.42 -16.44 0.77
CA GLY A 116 -10.52 -17.27 -0.03
C GLY A 116 -11.24 -18.18 -1.02
N LYS A 117 -12.33 -18.85 -0.61
CA LYS A 117 -13.18 -19.66 -1.50
C LYS A 117 -13.83 -18.84 -2.62
N LEU A 118 -14.17 -17.57 -2.36
CA LEU A 118 -14.77 -16.70 -3.37
C LEU A 118 -13.77 -16.29 -4.45
N ILE A 119 -12.54 -15.98 -4.07
CA ILE A 119 -11.52 -15.44 -5.01
C ILE A 119 -10.55 -16.50 -5.53
N SER A 120 -10.40 -17.63 -4.84
CA SER A 120 -9.49 -18.74 -5.16
C SER A 120 -10.14 -20.09 -4.82
N PRO A 121 -11.23 -20.49 -5.53
CA PRO A 121 -12.08 -21.63 -5.17
C PRO A 121 -11.39 -23.01 -5.22
N LYS A 122 -10.22 -23.11 -5.87
CA LYS A 122 -9.46 -24.36 -6.01
C LYS A 122 -8.36 -24.51 -4.96
N ASN A 123 -8.16 -23.52 -4.09
CA ASN A 123 -7.09 -23.54 -3.11
C ASN A 123 -7.51 -24.33 -1.86
N LYS A 124 -6.83 -25.45 -1.63
CA LYS A 124 -7.06 -26.37 -0.50
C LYS A 124 -6.84 -25.73 0.87
N LEU A 125 -6.11 -24.61 0.95
CA LEU A 125 -5.93 -23.87 2.19
C LEU A 125 -7.27 -23.47 2.83
N TYR A 126 -8.31 -23.32 2.01
CA TYR A 126 -9.61 -22.85 2.45
C TYR A 126 -10.62 -23.97 2.68
N GLU A 127 -10.29 -25.23 2.43
CA GLU A 127 -11.24 -26.34 2.60
C GLU A 127 -11.72 -26.47 4.05
#